data_AF-A0A0M0J7D2-F1
#
_entry.id   AF-A0A0M0J7D2-F1
#
_cell.length_a   1.000
_cell.length_b   1.000
_cell.length_c   1.000
_cell.angle_alpha   90.00
_cell.angle_beta   90.00
_cell.angle_gamma   90.00
#
_symmetry.space_group_name_H-M   'P 1'
#
loop_
_entity.id
_entity.type
_entity.pdbx_description
1 polymer ?
#
loop_
_entity_poly.entity_id
_entity_poly.type
_entity_poly.pdbx_seq_one_letter_code
_entity_poly.pdbx_strand_id
1 'polypeptide(L)'
;MLPSDESTAPSAPTVPPAQPASLEEIYRSPLEVAAKAELARAGTKGQVPASFGYKLSIGHQEIDRIVDEVESIYSSLLLTGTEWIGVGQIGNMLVQLNDWYEDYDEFEDACGGSFEEFLGTLPQSEIRRNEQDKPELKVLLPDPDAPPTLMTLRVEQSTDLWRVLFKSGAAAVRIPHLEFEIGADSKRRIDTVYNHINNAIWNLSSHMRGAQAEAGAEFTAEHIAILDTVEKLEALLDVNEPFIIVVDDPTGASRFKPDDGIEVDESDPTSIDQ
;
A
#
# COMPACT_ATOMS: atom_id res chain seq x y z
N MET A 1 -52.86 3.07 -66.98
CA MET A 1 -51.45 2.69 -66.80
C MET A 1 -50.96 3.54 -65.63
N LEU A 2 -50.87 2.94 -64.45
CA LEU A 2 -50.63 3.63 -63.17
C LEU A 2 -49.14 3.97 -63.04
N PRO A 3 -48.76 5.11 -62.44
CA PRO A 3 -47.40 5.33 -61.99
C PRO A 3 -47.16 4.54 -60.68
N SER A 4 -46.02 3.86 -60.63
CA SER A 4 -45.56 3.08 -59.48
C SER A 4 -45.07 4.02 -58.37
N ASP A 5 -45.63 3.86 -57.17
CA ASP A 5 -45.14 4.45 -55.92
C ASP A 5 -43.79 3.80 -55.55
N GLU A 6 -42.71 4.60 -55.56
CA GLU A 6 -41.41 4.18 -55.03
C GLU A 6 -41.30 4.69 -53.59
N SER A 7 -41.56 3.77 -52.66
CA SER A 7 -41.51 3.98 -51.20
C SER A 7 -40.08 4.31 -50.73
N THR A 8 -39.83 5.57 -50.37
CA THR A 8 -38.59 5.98 -49.69
C THR A 8 -38.56 5.42 -48.27
N ALA A 9 -37.73 4.39 -48.02
CA ALA A 9 -37.44 3.94 -46.67
C ALA A 9 -36.54 4.97 -45.94
N PRO A 10 -36.77 5.25 -44.64
CA PRO A 10 -35.90 6.15 -43.89
C PRO A 10 -34.53 5.50 -43.66
N SER A 11 -33.46 6.21 -44.02
CA SER A 11 -32.09 5.82 -43.72
C SER A 11 -31.90 5.66 -42.22
N ALA A 12 -31.43 4.49 -41.78
CA ALA A 12 -31.07 4.25 -40.39
C ALA A 12 -29.96 5.21 -39.94
N PRO A 13 -29.99 5.72 -38.69
CA PRO A 13 -28.92 6.56 -38.18
C PRO A 13 -27.62 5.75 -38.15
N THR A 14 -26.60 6.22 -38.88
CA THR A 14 -25.24 5.71 -38.76
C THR A 14 -24.73 5.98 -37.36
N VAL A 15 -24.72 4.94 -36.52
CA VAL A 15 -24.02 4.96 -35.23
C VAL A 15 -22.53 5.12 -35.54
N PRO A 16 -21.87 6.22 -35.10
CA PRO A 16 -20.44 6.35 -35.28
C PRO A 16 -19.73 5.18 -34.58
N PRO A 17 -18.63 4.65 -35.15
CA PRO A 17 -17.87 3.61 -34.47
C PRO A 17 -17.47 4.13 -33.09
N ALA A 18 -17.71 3.31 -32.06
CA ALA A 18 -17.29 3.62 -30.70
C ALA A 18 -15.80 3.96 -30.73
N GLN A 19 -15.46 5.19 -30.32
CA GLN A 19 -14.07 5.57 -30.18
C GLN A 19 -13.45 4.65 -29.12
N PRO A 20 -12.26 4.07 -29.36
CA PRO A 20 -11.57 3.31 -28.32
C PRO A 20 -11.34 4.24 -27.14
N ALA A 21 -11.66 3.77 -25.93
CA ALA A 21 -11.43 4.50 -24.69
C ALA A 21 -10.00 5.02 -24.65
N SER A 22 -9.80 6.24 -24.16
CA SER A 22 -8.46 6.83 -24.07
C SER A 22 -7.57 5.98 -23.16
N LEU A 23 -6.24 6.03 -23.35
CA LEU A 23 -5.31 5.32 -22.45
C LEU A 23 -5.50 5.74 -20.99
N GLU A 24 -5.88 6.99 -20.71
CA GLU A 24 -6.25 7.44 -19.36
C GLU A 24 -7.56 6.80 -18.84
N GLU A 25 -8.52 6.48 -19.70
CA GLU A 25 -9.74 5.74 -19.31
C GLU A 25 -9.48 4.25 -19.09
N ILE A 26 -8.52 3.67 -19.82
CA ILE A 26 -8.07 2.29 -19.67
C ILE A 26 -7.22 2.12 -18.39
N TYR A 27 -6.43 3.14 -18.05
CA TYR A 27 -5.54 3.18 -16.87
C TYR A 27 -6.10 3.97 -15.69
N ARG A 28 -7.39 4.35 -15.70
CA ARG A 28 -8.08 4.68 -14.44
C ARG A 28 -7.88 3.46 -13.55
N SER A 29 -7.09 3.61 -12.49
CA SER A 29 -6.46 2.43 -11.89
C SER A 29 -7.54 1.42 -11.51
N PRO A 30 -7.40 0.15 -11.88
CA PRO A 30 -8.32 -0.90 -11.44
C PRO A 30 -8.51 -0.87 -9.91
N LEU A 31 -7.51 -0.36 -9.17
CA LEU A 31 -7.51 -0.07 -7.74
C LEU A 31 -8.57 0.98 -7.32
N GLU A 32 -8.65 2.13 -7.99
CA GLU A 32 -9.67 3.16 -7.68
C GLU A 32 -11.09 2.68 -7.99
N VAL A 33 -11.24 1.89 -9.05
CA VAL A 33 -12.55 1.35 -9.47
C VAL A 33 -12.98 0.20 -8.56
N ALA A 34 -12.06 -0.71 -8.20
CA ALA A 34 -12.31 -1.81 -7.28
C ALA A 34 -12.57 -1.30 -5.86
N ALA A 35 -11.78 -0.33 -5.38
CA ALA A 35 -12.00 0.32 -4.08
C ALA A 35 -13.39 1.00 -4.04
N LYS A 36 -13.77 1.75 -5.08
CA LYS A 36 -15.11 2.38 -5.18
C LYS A 36 -16.25 1.36 -5.32
N ALA A 37 -16.03 0.22 -5.97
CA ALA A 37 -17.03 -0.83 -6.12
C ALA A 37 -17.27 -1.60 -4.81
N GLU A 38 -16.20 -1.85 -4.05
CA GLU A 38 -16.30 -2.51 -2.74
C GLU A 38 -16.92 -1.57 -1.69
N LEU A 39 -16.61 -0.27 -1.76
CA LEU A 39 -17.32 0.83 -1.08
C LEU A 39 -18.84 0.80 -1.31
N ALA A 40 -19.27 0.62 -2.56
CA ALA A 40 -20.69 0.57 -2.91
C ALA A 40 -21.40 -0.69 -2.38
N ARG A 41 -20.68 -1.80 -2.18
CA ARG A 41 -21.20 -3.06 -1.63
C ARG A 41 -21.30 -3.04 -0.11
N ALA A 42 -20.38 -2.36 0.57
CA ALA A 42 -20.36 -2.23 2.04
C ALA A 42 -21.50 -1.36 2.63
N GLY A 43 -22.26 -0.65 1.78
CA GLY A 43 -23.25 0.36 2.18
C GLY A 43 -24.55 -0.11 2.86
N THR A 44 -24.71 -1.39 3.24
CA THR A 44 -25.93 -1.83 3.97
C THR A 44 -25.67 -2.89 5.03
N LYS A 45 -24.91 -2.55 6.07
CA LYS A 45 -25.16 -2.88 7.49
C LYS A 45 -23.92 -2.59 8.32
N GLY A 46 -24.09 -1.83 9.40
CA GLY A 46 -23.05 -1.61 10.39
C GLY A 46 -22.25 -0.35 10.10
N GLN A 47 -22.24 0.56 11.05
CA GLN A 47 -21.47 1.78 11.05
C GLN A 47 -19.99 1.38 11.04
N VAL A 48 -19.35 1.38 9.87
CA VAL A 48 -17.92 1.13 9.71
C VAL A 48 -17.21 2.35 10.34
N PRO A 49 -16.39 2.20 11.39
CA PRO A 49 -15.51 3.27 11.83
C PRO A 49 -14.70 3.70 10.61
N ALA A 50 -14.58 5.00 10.32
CA ALA A 50 -13.86 5.52 9.15
C ALA A 50 -12.49 4.82 9.01
N SER A 51 -12.43 3.77 8.20
CA SER A 51 -11.37 2.78 8.30
C SER A 51 -10.19 3.24 7.47
N PHE A 52 -9.13 3.67 8.16
CA PHE A 52 -7.70 3.59 7.84
C PHE A 52 -7.27 3.33 6.38
N GLY A 53 -7.72 2.26 5.74
CA GLY A 53 -7.49 2.00 4.30
C GLY A 53 -8.04 3.05 3.33
N TYR A 54 -9.05 3.82 3.74
CA TYR A 54 -9.60 4.92 2.93
C TYR A 54 -8.62 6.07 2.69
N LYS A 55 -7.69 6.31 3.62
CA LYS A 55 -6.75 7.45 3.54
C LYS A 55 -5.45 7.12 2.81
N LEU A 56 -5.14 5.84 2.56
CA LEU A 56 -3.98 5.44 1.73
C LEU A 56 -4.37 5.20 0.25
N SER A 57 -5.47 5.82 -0.19
CA SER A 57 -5.81 6.00 -1.62
C SER A 57 -4.81 6.92 -2.36
N ILE A 58 -3.83 7.46 -1.64
CA ILE A 58 -2.75 8.32 -2.11
C ILE A 58 -1.87 7.49 -3.05
N GLY A 59 -1.32 8.11 -4.09
CA GLY A 59 -0.31 7.46 -4.91
C GLY A 59 0.86 7.01 -4.02
N HIS A 60 1.20 5.72 -4.03
CA HIS A 60 2.30 5.15 -3.25
C HIS A 60 3.59 5.97 -3.27
N GLN A 61 3.91 6.56 -4.42
CA GLN A 61 5.09 7.39 -4.61
C GLN A 61 5.08 8.68 -3.81
N GLU A 62 3.90 9.22 -3.51
CA GLU A 62 3.71 10.43 -2.73
C GLU A 62 3.83 10.14 -1.23
N ILE A 63 3.24 9.04 -0.75
CA ILE A 63 3.44 8.58 0.64
C ILE A 63 4.92 8.34 0.92
N ASP A 64 5.59 7.53 0.08
CA ASP A 64 7.02 7.23 0.25
C ASP A 64 7.84 8.53 0.33
N ARG A 65 7.52 9.50 -0.53
CA ARG A 65 8.19 10.80 -0.57
C ARG A 65 7.95 11.64 0.68
N ILE A 66 6.70 11.75 1.14
CA ILE A 66 6.34 12.49 2.37
C ILE A 66 7.05 11.84 3.56
N VAL A 67 7.01 10.51 3.68
CA VAL A 67 7.61 9.80 4.81
C VAL A 67 9.13 9.91 4.80
N ASP A 68 9.78 9.76 3.65
CA ASP A 68 11.23 9.97 3.49
C ASP A 68 11.63 11.37 3.96
N GLU A 69 10.86 12.40 3.59
CA GLU A 69 11.15 13.78 3.98
C GLU A 69 10.88 14.04 5.47
N VAL A 70 9.83 13.48 6.04
CA VAL A 70 9.58 13.52 7.49
C VAL A 70 10.74 12.91 8.26
N GLU A 71 11.25 11.75 7.84
CA GLU A 71 12.38 11.09 8.47
C GLU A 71 13.69 11.87 8.30
N SER A 72 13.89 12.52 7.15
CA SER A 72 15.02 13.42 6.87
C SER A 72 15.02 14.66 7.79
N ILE A 73 13.87 15.32 7.90
CA ILE A 73 13.66 16.48 8.78
C ILE A 73 13.85 16.05 10.24
N TYR A 74 13.24 14.94 10.65
CA TYR A 74 13.35 14.41 12.01
C TYR A 74 14.81 14.12 12.37
N SER A 75 15.54 13.40 11.51
CA SER A 75 16.95 13.06 11.73
C SER A 75 17.82 14.31 11.88
N SER A 76 17.57 15.33 11.05
CA SER A 76 18.29 16.61 11.13
C SER A 76 18.05 17.34 12.44
N LEU A 77 16.82 17.33 12.94
CA LEU A 77 16.46 17.97 14.21
C LEU A 77 16.93 17.16 15.43
N LEU A 78 16.99 15.83 15.31
CA LEU A 78 17.53 14.96 16.35
C LEU A 78 19.01 15.25 16.65
N LEU A 79 19.81 15.62 15.63
CA LEU A 79 21.21 16.05 15.81
C LEU A 79 21.35 17.30 16.68
N THR A 80 20.28 18.08 16.85
CA THR A 80 20.24 19.26 17.74
C THR A 80 19.81 18.91 19.17
N GLY A 81 19.48 17.64 19.45
CA GLY A 81 18.99 17.16 20.75
C GLY A 81 17.47 17.28 20.93
N THR A 82 16.72 17.53 19.86
CA THR A 82 15.26 17.64 19.90
C THR A 82 14.63 16.30 19.51
N GLU A 83 14.07 15.57 20.49
CA GLU A 83 13.43 14.26 20.22
C GLU A 83 11.95 14.34 19.85
N TRP A 84 11.24 15.34 20.37
CA TRP A 84 9.81 15.56 20.15
C TRP A 84 9.62 16.87 19.42
N ILE A 85 8.95 16.82 18.28
CA ILE A 85 8.87 17.95 17.35
C ILE A 85 7.39 18.20 17.05
N GLY A 86 6.97 19.46 17.06
CA GLY A 86 5.57 19.79 16.75
C GLY A 86 5.17 19.31 15.36
N VAL A 87 4.04 18.61 15.23
CA VAL A 87 3.55 18.09 13.94
C VAL A 87 3.38 19.24 12.92
N GLY A 88 2.79 20.35 13.35
CA GLY A 88 2.68 21.54 12.52
C GLY A 88 4.03 22.14 12.12
N GLN A 89 5.07 22.02 12.96
CA GLN A 89 6.42 22.48 12.59
C GLN A 89 6.98 21.61 11.47
N ILE A 90 6.90 20.28 11.59
CA ILE A 90 7.38 19.35 10.55
C ILE A 90 6.64 19.60 9.24
N GLY A 91 5.31 19.67 9.27
CA GLY A 91 4.55 19.87 8.04
C GLY A 91 4.85 21.23 7.38
N ASN A 92 5.00 22.31 8.15
CA ASN A 92 5.39 23.61 7.60
C ASN A 92 6.80 23.56 7.01
N MET A 93 7.74 22.84 7.64
CA MET A 93 9.08 22.64 7.08
C MET A 93 9.01 21.85 5.77
N LEU A 94 8.22 20.79 5.70
CA LEU A 94 8.04 19.99 4.49
C LEU A 94 7.53 20.83 3.32
N VAL A 95 6.46 21.61 3.53
CA VAL A 95 5.87 22.50 2.52
C VAL A 95 6.84 23.63 2.11
N GLN A 96 7.64 24.16 3.04
CA GLN A 96 8.57 25.25 2.74
C GLN A 96 9.88 24.79 2.09
N LEU A 97 10.34 23.58 2.42
CA LEU A 97 11.58 23.02 1.88
C LEU A 97 11.38 22.40 0.50
N ASN A 98 10.13 22.07 0.15
CA ASN A 98 9.80 21.36 -1.07
C ASN A 98 8.70 22.10 -1.84
N ASP A 99 8.93 22.42 -3.11
CA ASP A 99 7.90 22.98 -4.01
C ASP A 99 6.88 21.90 -4.46
N TRP A 100 6.50 20.97 -3.58
CA TRP A 100 5.55 19.90 -3.87
C TRP A 100 4.10 20.32 -3.67
N TYR A 101 3.87 21.28 -2.76
CA TYR A 101 2.55 21.76 -2.36
C TYR A 101 2.58 23.29 -2.32
N GLU A 102 1.54 23.94 -2.83
CA GLU A 102 1.38 25.41 -2.84
C GLU A 102 1.17 25.95 -1.42
N ASP A 103 0.42 25.22 -0.60
CA ASP A 103 0.15 25.56 0.79
C ASP A 103 -0.06 24.32 1.68
N TYR A 104 -0.31 24.57 2.97
CA TYR A 104 -0.49 23.52 3.96
C TYR A 104 -1.81 22.75 3.78
N ASP A 105 -2.84 23.39 3.22
CA ASP A 105 -4.14 22.77 3.02
C ASP A 105 -4.05 21.76 1.86
N GLU A 106 -3.36 22.09 0.76
CA GLU A 106 -3.07 21.15 -0.33
C GLU A 106 -2.24 19.95 0.17
N PHE A 107 -1.29 20.18 1.06
CA PHE A 107 -0.51 19.11 1.68
C PHE A 107 -1.37 18.17 2.54
N GLU A 108 -2.30 18.68 3.34
CA GLU A 108 -3.22 17.84 4.12
C GLU A 108 -4.20 17.08 3.21
N ASP A 109 -4.66 17.70 2.13
CA ASP A 109 -5.46 17.01 1.11
C ASP A 109 -4.68 15.84 0.48
N ALA A 110 -3.39 16.03 0.19
CA ALA A 110 -2.50 14.96 -0.29
C ALA A 110 -2.27 13.86 0.75
N CYS A 111 -2.33 14.18 2.05
CA CYS A 111 -2.31 13.21 3.15
C CYS A 111 -3.64 12.47 3.34
N GLY A 112 -4.70 12.83 2.60
CA GLY A 112 -6.04 12.27 2.76
C GLY A 112 -6.72 12.67 4.07
N GLY A 113 -6.29 13.78 4.69
CA GLY A 113 -6.78 14.28 5.98
C GLY A 113 -5.70 15.04 6.73
N SER A 114 -5.93 15.30 8.02
CA SER A 114 -4.95 16.09 8.79
C SER A 114 -3.60 15.38 8.86
N PHE A 115 -2.51 16.15 8.87
CA PHE A 115 -1.17 15.60 8.91
C PHE A 115 -0.90 14.80 10.20
N GLU A 116 -1.52 15.20 11.31
CA GLU A 116 -1.47 14.45 12.57
C GLU A 116 -2.06 13.05 12.42
N GLU A 117 -3.23 12.93 11.79
CA GLU A 117 -3.87 11.63 11.55
C GLU A 117 -3.01 10.77 10.63
N PHE A 118 -2.43 11.35 9.58
CA PHE A 118 -1.52 10.67 8.66
C PHE A 118 -0.30 10.11 9.40
N LEU A 119 0.44 10.93 10.15
CA LEU A 119 1.58 10.47 10.95
C LEU A 119 1.14 9.43 11.99
N GLY A 120 -0.04 9.61 12.57
CA GLY A 120 -0.66 8.67 13.49
C GLY A 120 -0.89 7.28 12.87
N THR A 121 -0.87 7.13 11.54
CA THR A 121 -0.99 5.84 10.86
C THR A 121 0.33 5.09 10.69
N LEU A 122 1.45 5.79 10.74
CA LEU A 122 2.76 5.21 10.46
C LEU A 122 3.24 4.34 11.64
N PRO A 123 3.70 3.09 11.41
CA PRO A 123 4.16 2.20 12.47
C PRO A 123 5.35 2.74 13.26
N GLN A 124 6.22 3.52 12.61
CA GLN A 124 7.39 4.14 13.21
C GLN A 124 7.11 5.53 13.81
N SER A 125 5.85 5.92 13.97
CA SER A 125 5.47 7.24 14.52
C SER A 125 4.75 7.13 15.87
N GLU A 126 5.28 7.86 16.86
CA GLU A 126 4.61 8.15 18.13
C GLU A 126 4.11 9.59 18.14
N ILE A 127 2.83 9.77 18.49
CA ILE A 127 2.20 11.08 18.64
C ILE A 127 1.83 11.29 20.11
N ARG A 128 2.18 12.45 20.66
CA ARG A 128 1.74 12.90 21.98
C ARG A 128 1.19 14.32 21.93
N ARG A 129 0.48 14.72 22.99
CA ARG A 129 0.08 16.13 23.21
C ARG A 129 1.02 16.77 24.24
N ASN A 130 1.46 17.99 23.99
CA ASN A 130 2.29 18.75 24.94
C ASN A 130 1.44 19.57 25.92
N GLU A 131 2.08 20.38 26.77
CA GLU A 131 1.41 21.23 27.78
C GLU A 131 0.41 22.24 27.18
N GLN A 132 0.52 22.56 25.89
CA GLN A 132 -0.39 23.44 25.16
C GLN A 132 -1.45 22.69 24.36
N ASP A 133 -1.60 21.38 24.57
CA ASP A 133 -2.49 20.48 23.82
C ASP A 133 -2.16 20.40 22.32
N LYS A 134 -0.91 20.70 21.94
CA LYS A 134 -0.44 20.60 20.55
C LYS A 134 0.20 19.24 20.30
N PRO A 135 -0.01 18.65 19.11
CA PRO A 135 0.56 17.36 18.75
C PRO A 135 2.07 17.46 18.47
N GLU A 136 2.83 16.51 19.03
CA GLU A 136 4.25 16.32 18.81
C GLU A 136 4.53 14.91 18.28
N LEU A 137 5.42 14.81 17.30
CA LEU A 137 5.91 13.58 16.70
C LEU A 137 7.25 13.17 17.31
N LYS A 138 7.39 11.88 17.56
CA LYS A 138 8.67 11.17 17.68
C LYS A 138 8.70 10.04 16.65
N VAL A 139 9.73 10.03 15.81
CA VAL A 139 9.99 8.91 14.89
C VAL A 139 10.82 7.87 15.60
N LEU A 140 10.35 6.63 15.59
CA LEU A 140 11.06 5.47 16.13
C LEU A 140 12.14 5.04 15.14
N LEU A 141 13.40 5.27 15.51
CA LEU A 141 14.53 4.79 14.73
C LEU A 141 14.78 3.31 15.04
N PRO A 142 15.20 2.50 14.05
CA PRO A 142 15.62 1.12 14.29
C PRO A 142 16.72 1.06 15.36
N ASP A 143 16.55 0.18 16.34
CA ASP A 143 17.57 -0.12 17.33
C ASP A 143 18.61 -1.07 16.70
N PRO A 144 19.89 -0.67 16.58
CA PRO A 144 20.92 -1.50 15.97
C PRO A 144 21.21 -2.80 16.74
N ASP A 145 20.83 -2.86 18.02
CA ASP A 145 21.04 -4.00 18.91
C ASP A 145 19.75 -4.83 19.13
N ALA A 146 18.66 -4.52 18.42
CA ALA A 146 17.42 -5.27 18.51
C ALA A 146 17.60 -6.76 18.11
N PRO A 147 16.95 -7.70 18.82
CA PRO A 147 16.98 -9.10 18.42
C PRO A 147 16.20 -9.31 17.11
N PRO A 148 16.49 -10.38 16.36
CA PRO A 148 15.66 -10.80 15.24
C PRO A 148 14.21 -11.06 15.70
N THR A 149 13.26 -10.64 14.88
CA THR A 149 11.83 -10.81 15.15
C THR A 149 11.16 -11.63 14.07
N LEU A 150 10.32 -12.57 14.48
CA LEU A 150 9.38 -13.27 13.61
C LEU A 150 7.96 -12.84 13.98
N MET A 151 7.33 -12.01 13.14
CA MET A 151 5.97 -11.52 13.37
C MET A 151 4.97 -12.34 12.54
N THR A 152 3.90 -12.83 13.16
CA THR A 152 2.85 -13.59 12.50
C THR A 152 1.53 -12.83 12.59
N LEU A 153 0.97 -12.49 11.43
CA LEU A 153 -0.35 -11.90 11.27
C LEU A 153 -1.29 -12.95 10.68
N ARG A 154 -2.41 -13.21 11.37
CA ARG A 154 -3.53 -13.96 10.82
C ARG A 154 -4.52 -12.98 10.19
N VAL A 155 -4.67 -13.03 8.88
CA VAL A 155 -5.64 -12.21 8.12
C VAL A 155 -6.96 -12.95 8.10
N GLU A 156 -7.99 -12.41 8.75
CA GLU A 156 -9.32 -13.04 8.84
C GLU A 156 -10.42 -12.22 8.17
N GLN A 157 -10.22 -10.91 8.03
CA GLN A 157 -11.17 -9.99 7.41
C GLN A 157 -10.46 -8.98 6.50
N SER A 158 -11.19 -8.44 5.51
CA SER A 158 -10.62 -7.48 4.54
C SER A 158 -10.01 -6.24 5.21
N THR A 159 -10.42 -5.87 6.42
CA THR A 159 -9.79 -4.75 7.16
C THR A 159 -8.36 -5.04 7.60
N ASP A 160 -7.98 -6.31 7.80
CA ASP A 160 -6.61 -6.69 8.19
C ASP A 160 -5.62 -6.42 7.07
N LEU A 161 -6.06 -6.50 5.80
CA LEU A 161 -5.25 -6.13 4.64
C LEU A 161 -4.86 -4.64 4.64
N TRP A 162 -5.58 -3.80 5.38
CA TRP A 162 -5.30 -2.37 5.49
C TRP A 162 -4.38 -2.01 6.66
N ARG A 163 -3.88 -2.99 7.43
CA ARG A 163 -2.79 -2.77 8.40
C ARG A 163 -1.56 -2.28 7.65
N VAL A 164 -0.91 -1.23 8.17
CA VAL A 164 0.33 -0.69 7.61
C VAL A 164 1.50 -1.47 8.20
N LEU A 165 2.35 -1.98 7.33
CA LEU A 165 3.60 -2.64 7.66
C LEU A 165 4.75 -1.71 7.31
N PHE A 166 5.52 -1.32 8.32
CA PHE A 166 6.89 -0.89 8.14
C PHE A 166 7.72 -2.16 7.98
N LYS A 167 8.12 -2.47 6.75
CA LYS A 167 8.99 -3.59 6.40
C LYS A 167 10.43 -3.08 6.35
N SER A 168 11.32 -3.64 7.18
CA SER A 168 12.75 -3.34 7.11
C SER A 168 13.35 -3.76 5.77
N GLY A 169 14.48 -3.15 5.38
CA GLY A 169 15.20 -3.53 4.17
C GLY A 169 15.79 -4.95 4.22
N ALA A 170 15.98 -5.52 5.42
CA ALA A 170 16.50 -6.87 5.64
C ALA A 170 15.39 -7.92 5.82
N ALA A 171 14.15 -7.50 6.08
CA ALA A 171 13.06 -8.42 6.33
C ALA A 171 12.60 -9.16 5.07
N ALA A 172 11.97 -10.31 5.25
CA ALA A 172 11.20 -11.02 4.25
C ALA A 172 9.75 -11.18 4.69
N VAL A 173 8.80 -11.13 3.75
CA VAL A 173 7.38 -11.37 4.01
C VAL A 173 6.99 -12.69 3.35
N ARG A 174 6.47 -13.63 4.13
CA ARG A 174 6.09 -14.98 3.68
C ARG A 174 4.61 -15.21 3.78
N ILE A 175 4.07 -15.98 2.85
CA ILE A 175 2.72 -16.54 2.86
C ILE A 175 2.87 -18.06 2.85
N PRO A 176 3.00 -18.71 4.02
CA PRO A 176 3.53 -20.08 4.11
C PRO A 176 2.70 -21.12 3.34
N HIS A 177 1.37 -20.99 3.32
CA HIS A 177 0.49 -21.94 2.65
C HIS A 177 0.57 -21.87 1.11
N LEU A 178 1.12 -20.79 0.56
CA LEU A 178 1.42 -20.66 -0.87
C LEU A 178 2.89 -20.97 -1.19
N GLU A 179 3.72 -21.24 -0.18
CA GLU A 179 5.18 -21.33 -0.31
C GLU A 179 5.77 -20.10 -1.02
N PHE A 180 5.17 -18.92 -0.77
CA PHE A 180 5.51 -17.66 -1.42
C PHE A 180 6.27 -16.72 -0.47
N GLU A 181 7.26 -16.01 -1.01
CA GLU A 181 8.08 -15.04 -0.28
C GLU A 181 8.32 -13.76 -1.08
N ILE A 182 8.14 -12.62 -0.43
CA ILE A 182 8.68 -11.32 -0.84
C ILE A 182 10.00 -11.13 -0.09
N GLY A 183 11.10 -11.40 -0.79
CA GLY A 183 12.45 -11.36 -0.21
C GLY A 183 12.92 -9.95 0.19
N ALA A 184 14.04 -9.91 0.91
CA ALA A 184 14.74 -8.67 1.24
C ALA A 184 15.27 -7.96 -0.03
N ASP A 185 15.11 -6.65 -0.11
CA ASP A 185 15.53 -5.81 -1.25
C ASP A 185 16.40 -4.61 -0.84
N SER A 186 16.90 -4.61 0.40
CA SER A 186 17.69 -3.54 1.03
C SER A 186 16.97 -2.19 1.13
N LYS A 187 15.67 -2.11 0.84
CA LYS A 187 14.87 -0.88 0.95
C LYS A 187 13.81 -1.06 2.01
N ARG A 188 13.74 -0.13 2.97
CA ARG A 188 12.59 -0.06 3.87
C ARG A 188 11.35 0.32 3.06
N ARG A 189 10.20 -0.28 3.37
CA ARG A 189 8.93 -0.01 2.70
C ARG A 189 7.84 0.15 3.74
N ILE A 190 6.98 1.15 3.56
CA ILE A 190 5.86 1.42 4.46
C ILE A 190 4.61 1.40 3.61
N ASP A 191 3.84 0.34 3.74
CA ASP A 191 2.64 0.19 2.95
C ASP A 191 1.65 -0.72 3.65
N THR A 192 0.43 -0.81 3.12
CA THR A 192 -0.55 -1.75 3.62
C THR A 192 -0.18 -3.18 3.27
N VAL A 193 -0.65 -4.14 4.06
CA VAL A 193 -0.55 -5.58 3.75
C VAL A 193 -1.10 -5.88 2.34
N TYR A 194 -2.24 -5.30 1.98
CA TYR A 194 -2.83 -5.37 0.65
C TYR A 194 -1.78 -5.00 -0.41
N ASN A 195 -1.12 -3.86 -0.22
CA ASN A 195 -0.22 -3.29 -1.21
C ASN A 195 1.10 -4.06 -1.31
N HIS A 196 1.58 -4.68 -0.23
CA HIS A 196 2.70 -5.61 -0.31
C HIS A 196 2.37 -6.81 -1.23
N ILE A 197 1.17 -7.40 -1.09
CA ILE A 197 0.69 -8.49 -1.93
C ILE A 197 0.45 -8.01 -3.37
N ASN A 198 -0.22 -6.87 -3.54
CA ASN A 198 -0.52 -6.30 -4.85
C ASN A 198 0.75 -5.91 -5.64
N ASN A 199 1.77 -5.39 -4.96
CA ASN A 199 3.06 -5.10 -5.57
C ASN A 199 3.76 -6.40 -6.02
N ALA A 200 3.65 -7.49 -5.25
CA ALA A 200 4.16 -8.79 -5.68
C ALA A 200 3.43 -9.31 -6.93
N ILE A 201 2.10 -9.22 -6.97
CA ILE A 201 1.27 -9.55 -8.15
C ILE A 201 1.73 -8.75 -9.37
N TRP A 202 1.90 -7.43 -9.23
CA TRP A 202 2.32 -6.55 -10.32
C TRP A 202 3.73 -6.90 -10.83
N ASN A 203 4.67 -7.18 -9.92
CA ASN A 203 6.04 -7.56 -10.28
C ASN A 203 6.07 -8.87 -11.08
N LEU A 204 5.38 -9.91 -10.60
CA LEU A 204 5.27 -11.20 -11.28
C LEU A 204 4.58 -11.07 -12.65
N SER A 205 3.47 -10.33 -12.71
CA SER A 205 2.73 -10.09 -13.95
C SER A 205 3.54 -9.32 -14.99
N SER A 206 4.39 -8.38 -14.54
CA SER A 206 5.24 -7.59 -15.42
C SER A 206 6.39 -8.42 -16.00
N HIS A 207 6.90 -9.39 -15.24
CA HIS A 207 7.84 -10.38 -15.76
C HIS A 207 7.23 -11.20 -16.91
N MET A 208 5.94 -11.59 -16.80
CA MET A 208 5.23 -12.30 -17.86
C MET A 208 5.00 -11.48 -19.13
N ARG A 209 4.74 -10.18 -19.00
CA ARG A 209 4.59 -9.29 -20.17
C ARG A 209 5.86 -9.22 -21.02
N GLY A 210 7.04 -9.22 -20.38
CA GLY A 210 8.32 -9.30 -21.08
C GLY A 210 8.46 -10.60 -21.87
N ALA A 211 8.11 -11.74 -21.26
CA ALA A 211 8.17 -13.05 -21.89
C ALA A 211 7.18 -13.20 -23.08
N GLN A 212 5.98 -12.61 -23.00
CA GLN A 212 5.00 -12.63 -24.09
C GLN A 212 5.37 -11.73 -25.27
N ALA A 213 6.11 -10.65 -25.04
CA ALA A 213 6.54 -9.71 -26.08
C ALA A 213 7.58 -10.33 -27.04
N GLU A 214 8.26 -11.40 -26.61
CA GLU A 214 9.08 -12.25 -27.47
C GLU A 214 8.17 -13.14 -28.33
N ALA A 215 7.69 -12.57 -29.45
CA ALA A 215 6.67 -13.17 -30.32
C ALA A 215 6.98 -14.64 -30.69
N GLY A 216 6.09 -15.55 -30.28
CA GLY A 216 6.09 -16.97 -30.70
C GLY A 216 6.56 -17.99 -29.66
N ALA A 217 6.94 -17.56 -28.45
CA ALA A 217 7.29 -18.48 -27.37
C ALA A 217 6.02 -19.14 -26.78
N GLU A 218 5.96 -20.47 -26.77
CA GLU A 218 5.04 -21.21 -25.90
C GLU A 218 5.40 -20.91 -24.44
N PHE A 219 4.39 -20.80 -23.57
CA PHE A 219 4.65 -20.65 -22.14
C PHE A 219 5.42 -21.84 -21.61
N THR A 220 6.54 -21.57 -20.94
CA THR A 220 7.31 -22.59 -20.23
C THR A 220 6.54 -23.05 -18.99
N ALA A 221 6.94 -24.18 -18.41
CA ALA A 221 6.39 -24.62 -17.12
C ALA A 221 6.56 -23.56 -16.01
N GLU A 222 7.65 -22.78 -16.07
CA GLU A 222 7.91 -21.66 -15.15
C GLU A 222 6.90 -20.53 -15.35
N HIS A 223 6.60 -20.14 -16.59
CA HIS A 223 5.58 -19.12 -16.86
C HIS A 223 4.20 -19.54 -16.34
N ILE A 224 3.83 -20.80 -16.51
CA ILE A 224 2.57 -21.35 -16.00
C ILE A 224 2.54 -21.29 -14.47
N ALA A 225 3.63 -21.65 -13.79
CA ALA A 225 3.73 -21.58 -12.34
C ALA A 225 3.63 -20.14 -11.81
N ILE A 226 4.19 -19.16 -12.53
CA ILE A 226 4.10 -17.75 -12.17
C ILE A 226 2.65 -17.27 -12.30
N LEU A 227 1.94 -17.61 -13.38
CA LEU A 227 0.54 -17.25 -13.56
C LEU A 227 -0.36 -17.87 -12.49
N ASP A 228 -0.15 -19.14 -12.14
CA ASP A 228 -0.84 -19.82 -11.04
C ASP A 228 -0.57 -19.15 -9.68
N THR A 229 0.67 -18.71 -9.45
CA THR A 229 1.02 -17.94 -8.24
C THR A 229 0.31 -16.58 -8.21
N VAL A 230 0.25 -15.87 -9.34
CA VAL A 230 -0.48 -14.59 -9.45
C VAL A 230 -1.96 -14.78 -9.11
N GLU A 231 -2.62 -15.77 -9.70
CA GLU A 231 -4.04 -16.07 -9.42
C GLU A 231 -4.28 -16.37 -7.94
N LYS A 232 -3.39 -17.16 -7.31
CA LYS A 232 -3.46 -17.46 -5.87
C LYS A 232 -3.28 -16.23 -5.01
N LEU A 233 -2.37 -15.32 -5.36
CA LEU A 233 -2.16 -14.07 -4.63
C LEU A 233 -3.34 -13.11 -4.79
N GLU A 234 -3.91 -13.00 -6.00
CA GLU A 234 -5.11 -12.19 -6.25
C GLU A 234 -6.28 -12.66 -5.38
N ALA A 235 -6.47 -13.97 -5.26
CA ALA A 235 -7.52 -14.55 -4.41
C ALA A 235 -7.38 -14.20 -2.91
N LEU A 236 -6.16 -13.90 -2.42
CA LEU A 236 -5.96 -13.47 -1.04
C LEU A 236 -6.51 -12.08 -0.76
N LEU A 237 -6.57 -11.21 -1.77
CA LEU A 237 -7.01 -9.82 -1.62
C LEU A 237 -8.51 -9.71 -1.29
N ASP A 238 -9.29 -10.75 -1.63
CA ASP A 238 -10.71 -10.85 -1.28
C ASP A 238 -10.93 -11.38 0.15
N VAL A 239 -9.92 -12.04 0.75
CA VAL A 239 -10.02 -12.69 2.08
C VAL A 239 -11.20 -13.66 2.18
N ASN A 240 -11.42 -14.47 1.15
CA ASN A 240 -12.48 -15.49 1.15
C ASN A 240 -12.25 -16.59 2.21
N GLU A 241 -10.98 -16.89 2.49
CA GLU A 241 -10.54 -17.79 3.55
C GLU A 241 -9.41 -17.13 4.37
N PRO A 242 -9.36 -17.32 5.69
CA PRO A 242 -8.28 -16.79 6.50
C PRO A 242 -6.91 -17.36 6.11
N PHE A 243 -5.90 -16.51 6.13
CA PHE A 243 -4.52 -16.91 5.84
C PHE A 243 -3.51 -16.28 6.79
N ILE A 244 -2.26 -16.72 6.68
CA ILE A 244 -1.18 -16.28 7.55
C ILE A 244 -0.13 -15.55 6.72
N ILE A 245 0.28 -14.40 7.22
CA ILE A 245 1.45 -13.65 6.77
C ILE A 245 2.49 -13.70 7.88
N VAL A 246 3.73 -14.00 7.51
CA VAL A 246 4.87 -13.99 8.43
C VAL A 246 5.89 -12.95 7.95
N VAL A 247 6.32 -12.07 8.84
CA VAL A 247 7.42 -11.13 8.60
C VAL A 247 8.62 -11.60 9.40
N ASP A 248 9.63 -12.08 8.69
CA ASP A 248 10.91 -12.53 9.23
C ASP A 248 11.90 -11.38 9.10
N ASP A 249 12.22 -10.71 10.21
CA ASP A 249 13.10 -9.54 10.22
C ASP A 249 14.33 -9.74 11.10
N PRO A 250 15.50 -9.99 10.47
CA PRO A 250 16.77 -10.13 11.18
C PRO A 250 17.20 -8.91 12.00
N THR A 251 16.67 -7.71 11.70
CA THR A 251 17.04 -6.48 12.41
C THR A 251 16.05 -6.07 13.50
N GLY A 252 14.94 -6.80 13.68
CA GLY A 252 13.92 -6.47 14.66
C GLY A 252 13.23 -5.10 14.48
N ALA A 253 13.32 -4.52 13.28
CA ALA A 253 12.91 -3.13 13.00
C ALA A 253 11.50 -3.04 12.41
N SER A 254 10.99 -4.13 11.86
CA SER A 254 9.68 -4.19 11.21
C SER A 254 8.55 -4.04 12.24
N ARG A 255 7.48 -3.36 11.85
CA ARG A 255 6.35 -3.04 12.74
C ARG A 255 5.04 -3.01 11.96
N PHE A 256 3.97 -3.49 12.57
CA PHE A 256 2.60 -3.32 12.07
C PHE A 256 1.90 -2.17 12.78
N LYS A 257 0.92 -1.57 12.11
CA LYS A 257 -0.04 -0.66 12.72
C LYS A 257 -1.40 -0.76 12.02
N PRO A 258 -2.49 -1.03 12.75
CA PRO A 258 -2.53 -1.51 14.13
C PRO A 258 -1.75 -2.82 14.35
N ASP A 259 -1.21 -2.99 15.56
CA ASP A 259 -0.37 -4.12 16.00
C ASP A 259 -1.15 -5.17 16.83
N ASP A 260 -2.45 -4.96 17.06
CA ASP A 260 -3.28 -5.89 17.83
C ASP A 260 -3.35 -7.26 17.15
N GLY A 261 -3.17 -8.33 17.93
CA GLY A 261 -3.26 -9.71 17.41
C GLY A 261 -2.06 -10.15 16.56
N ILE A 262 -0.99 -9.36 16.46
CA ILE A 262 0.28 -9.80 15.88
C ILE A 262 1.02 -10.65 16.92
N GLU A 263 1.31 -11.90 16.58
CA GLU A 263 2.18 -12.75 17.39
C GLU A 263 3.64 -12.41 17.06
N VAL A 264 4.47 -12.15 18.06
CA VAL A 264 5.90 -11.82 17.88
C VAL A 264 6.74 -12.84 18.63
N ASP A 265 7.57 -13.57 17.90
CA ASP A 265 8.63 -14.42 18.48
C ASP A 265 9.97 -13.68 18.36
N GLU A 266 10.58 -13.39 19.49
CA GLU A 266 11.89 -12.77 19.60
C GLU A 266 12.90 -13.88 19.87
N SER A 267 13.66 -14.27 18.83
CA SER A 267 14.72 -15.26 19.04
C SER A 267 15.89 -14.59 19.75
N ASP A 268 16.13 -14.99 20.99
CA ASP A 268 17.29 -14.56 21.76
C ASP A 268 18.57 -15.02 21.02
N PRO A 269 19.46 -14.09 20.57
CA PRO A 269 20.65 -14.43 19.79
C PRO A 269 21.61 -15.38 20.53
N THR A 270 21.38 -15.61 21.82
CA THR A 270 22.17 -16.49 22.69
C THR A 270 21.84 -17.99 22.56
N SER A 271 20.82 -18.38 21.78
CA SER A 271 20.36 -19.79 21.74
C SER A 271 20.91 -20.66 20.59
N ILE A 272 21.76 -20.11 19.70
CA ILE A 272 22.26 -20.82 18.51
C ILE A 272 23.61 -21.54 18.76
N ASP A 273 24.22 -21.36 19.93
CA ASP A 273 25.49 -22.02 20.31
C ASP A 273 25.34 -22.89 21.58
N GLN A 274 24.57 -23.99 21.50
CA GLN A 274 24.68 -25.13 22.44
C GLN A 274 24.48 -26.48 21.75
#